data_AF-A0A933MAI3-F1
#
_entry.id   AF-A0A933MAI3-F1
#
_cell.length_a   1.000
_cell.length_b   1.000
_cell.length_c   1.000
_cell.angle_alpha   90.00
_cell.angle_beta   90.00
_cell.angle_gamma   90.00
#
_symmetry.space_group_name_H-M   'P 1'
#
loop_
_entity.id
_entity.type
_entity.pdbx_description
1 polymer ?
#
loop_
_entity_poly.entity_id
_entity_poly.type
_entity_poly.pdbx_seq_one_letter_code
_entity_poly.pdbx_strand_id
1 'polypeptide(L)'
;MKITDALRGEHGVFYAQFTLMQNTVDAATLNTIQTQGAMLAVALGSHAQIEDEILFPALEAEIGEHGPTRVMREEHVHIEELLMQLQLRQLPQLQTVRELTQAHDDIEGKLAQLPDVTSVDDARTMVYDLLYAAREHFAKEENVLFPLAEQLLSARALEELGAQWAERRGVVLA
;
A
#
# COMPACT_ATOMS: atom_id res chain seq x y z
N MET A 1 -4.89 -13.56 36.27
CA MET A 1 -4.28 -12.35 35.68
C MET A 1 -5.40 -11.60 34.97
N LYS A 2 -5.51 -10.27 35.12
CA LYS A 2 -6.50 -9.48 34.37
C LYS A 2 -6.02 -9.28 32.94
N ILE A 3 -6.93 -9.13 31.98
CA ILE A 3 -6.54 -8.82 30.59
C ILE A 3 -5.71 -7.53 30.51
N THR A 4 -6.01 -6.54 31.36
CA THR A 4 -5.24 -5.31 31.48
C THR A 4 -3.81 -5.51 32.00
N ASP A 5 -3.56 -6.57 32.77
CA ASP A 5 -2.20 -6.91 33.23
C ASP A 5 -1.41 -7.53 32.08
N ALA A 6 -2.06 -8.38 31.28
CA ALA A 6 -1.47 -9.02 30.10
C ALA A 6 -1.09 -7.99 29.02
N LEU A 7 -2.05 -7.15 28.62
CA LEU A 7 -1.86 -6.13 27.58
C LEU A 7 -0.79 -5.11 28.00
N ARG A 8 -0.74 -4.72 29.29
CA ARG A 8 0.34 -3.88 29.82
C ARG A 8 1.70 -4.56 29.75
N GLY A 9 1.75 -5.87 29.94
CA GLY A 9 2.96 -6.68 29.74
C GLY A 9 3.43 -6.64 28.29
N GLU A 10 2.51 -6.84 27.33
CA GLU A 10 2.80 -6.74 25.89
C GLU A 10 3.27 -5.34 25.50
N HIS A 11 2.61 -4.28 25.99
CA HIS A 11 3.07 -2.89 25.82
C HIS A 11 4.50 -2.69 26.32
N GLY A 12 4.87 -3.29 27.46
CA GLY A 12 6.23 -3.25 27.98
C GLY A 12 7.26 -3.81 26.99
N VAL A 13 6.92 -4.91 26.31
CA VAL A 13 7.76 -5.50 25.26
C VAL A 13 7.83 -4.58 24.03
N PHE A 14 6.70 -4.00 23.61
CA PHE A 14 6.68 -3.04 22.50
C PHE A 14 7.52 -1.80 22.78
N TYR A 15 7.45 -1.22 23.98
CA TYR A 15 8.28 -0.08 24.35
C TYR A 15 9.77 -0.41 24.28
N ALA A 16 10.18 -1.61 24.73
CA ALA A 16 11.56 -2.07 24.61
C ALA A 16 11.98 -2.22 23.14
N GLN A 17 11.13 -2.79 22.30
CA GLN A 17 11.37 -2.94 20.86
C GLN A 17 11.46 -1.58 20.16
N PHE A 18 10.54 -0.64 20.46
CA PHE A 18 10.57 0.72 19.93
C PHE A 18 11.85 1.45 20.29
N THR A 19 12.28 1.33 21.55
CA THR A 19 13.54 1.92 22.03
C THR A 19 14.74 1.36 21.26
N LEU A 20 14.78 0.04 21.06
CA LEU A 20 15.84 -0.59 20.27
C LEU A 20 15.85 -0.08 18.82
N MET A 21 14.68 -0.05 18.17
CA MET A 21 14.55 0.42 16.79
C MET A 21 14.99 1.88 16.66
N GLN A 22 14.51 2.77 17.53
CA GLN A 22 14.87 4.19 17.54
C GLN A 22 16.38 4.41 17.70
N ASN A 23 17.03 3.63 18.57
CA ASN A 23 18.46 3.77 18.82
C ASN A 23 19.35 3.17 17.73
N THR A 24 18.81 2.30 16.86
CA THR A 24 19.61 1.54 15.90
C THR A 24 19.29 1.86 14.45
N VAL A 25 18.14 2.46 14.14
CA VAL A 25 17.65 2.66 12.76
C VAL A 25 18.64 3.45 11.88
N ASP A 26 19.29 4.48 12.40
CA ASP A 26 20.22 5.32 11.64
C ASP A 26 21.48 4.57 11.17
N ALA A 27 21.88 3.53 11.91
CA ALA A 27 23.05 2.70 11.62
C ALA A 27 22.68 1.31 11.08
N ALA A 28 21.39 0.99 11.00
CA ALA A 28 20.90 -0.32 10.60
C ALA A 28 20.98 -0.50 9.08
N THR A 29 21.23 -1.74 8.65
CA THR A 29 21.08 -2.09 7.23
C THR A 29 19.60 -2.16 6.85
N LEU A 30 19.30 -2.02 5.55
CA LEU A 30 17.94 -2.18 5.03
C LEU A 30 17.31 -3.51 5.47
N ASN A 31 18.05 -4.62 5.37
CA ASN A 31 17.56 -5.95 5.79
C ASN A 31 17.22 -6.00 7.28
N THR A 32 18.03 -5.35 8.13
CA THR A 32 17.76 -5.25 9.57
C THR A 32 16.49 -4.46 9.85
N ILE A 33 16.32 -3.29 9.24
CA ILE A 33 15.12 -2.45 9.37
C ILE A 33 13.88 -3.23 8.93
N GLN A 34 13.98 -3.93 7.81
CA GLN A 34 12.91 -4.75 7.25
C GLN A 34 12.52 -5.92 8.16
N THR A 35 13.50 -6.64 8.69
CA THR A 35 13.25 -7.77 9.60
C THR A 35 12.61 -7.30 10.90
N GLN A 36 13.12 -6.21 11.50
CA GLN A 36 12.55 -5.65 12.72
C GLN A 36 11.14 -5.08 12.48
N GLY A 37 10.92 -4.42 11.35
CA GLY A 37 9.60 -3.92 10.95
C GLY A 37 8.58 -5.04 10.75
N ALA A 38 8.97 -6.16 10.11
CA ALA A 38 8.09 -7.30 9.93
C ALA A 38 7.72 -7.99 11.24
N MET A 39 8.70 -8.16 12.15
CA MET A 39 8.44 -8.69 13.49
C MET A 39 7.51 -7.79 14.29
N LEU A 40 7.71 -6.48 14.22
CA LEU A 40 6.83 -5.52 14.87
C LEU A 40 5.41 -5.57 14.30
N ALA A 41 5.27 -5.68 12.98
CA ALA A 41 3.97 -5.71 12.33
C ALA A 41 3.11 -6.89 12.79
N VAL A 42 3.68 -8.10 12.80
CA VAL A 42 2.99 -9.31 13.26
C VAL A 42 2.59 -9.18 14.73
N ALA A 43 3.47 -8.63 15.57
CA ALA A 43 3.22 -8.52 16.99
C ALA A 43 2.14 -7.48 17.33
N LEU A 44 2.17 -6.30 16.68
CA LEU A 44 1.13 -5.27 16.84
C LEU A 44 -0.22 -5.73 16.29
N GLY A 45 -0.25 -6.43 15.15
CA GLY A 45 -1.50 -6.97 14.59
C GLY A 45 -2.15 -7.99 15.53
N SER A 46 -1.35 -8.92 16.08
CA SER A 46 -1.85 -9.88 17.06
C SER A 46 -2.36 -9.21 18.34
N HIS A 47 -1.72 -8.14 18.80
CA HIS A 47 -2.13 -7.37 19.97
C HIS A 47 -3.46 -6.65 19.72
N ALA A 48 -3.54 -5.89 18.62
CA ALA A 48 -4.74 -5.17 18.22
C ALA A 48 -5.93 -6.11 18.09
N GLN A 49 -5.75 -7.31 17.52
CA GLN A 49 -6.81 -8.32 17.43
C GLN A 49 -7.38 -8.72 18.80
N ILE A 50 -6.53 -8.87 19.82
CA ILE A 50 -7.00 -9.18 21.19
C ILE A 50 -7.80 -8.01 21.76
N GLU A 51 -7.37 -6.78 21.55
CA GLU A 51 -8.11 -5.60 21.99
C GLU A 51 -9.47 -5.51 21.26
N ASP A 52 -9.45 -5.68 19.95
CA ASP A 52 -10.60 -5.54 19.06
C ASP A 52 -11.67 -6.63 19.24
N GLU A 53 -11.27 -7.88 19.48
CA GLU A 53 -12.19 -9.03 19.57
C GLU A 53 -12.58 -9.38 21.01
N ILE A 54 -11.78 -8.98 22.01
CA ILE A 54 -12.00 -9.38 23.41
C ILE A 54 -12.25 -8.18 24.32
N LEU A 55 -11.32 -7.22 24.36
CA LEU A 55 -11.42 -6.11 25.32
C LEU A 55 -12.51 -5.11 24.93
N PHE A 56 -12.55 -4.68 23.68
CA PHE A 56 -13.46 -3.64 23.21
C PHE A 56 -14.91 -4.09 23.25
N PRO A 57 -15.30 -5.31 22.81
CA PRO A 57 -16.69 -5.74 22.95
C PRO A 57 -17.18 -5.76 24.40
N ALA A 58 -16.31 -6.15 25.35
CA ALA A 58 -16.63 -6.13 26.77
C ALA A 58 -16.79 -4.72 27.34
N LEU A 59 -16.01 -3.75 26.84
CA LEU A 59 -16.14 -2.34 27.22
C LEU A 59 -17.40 -1.71 26.58
N GLU A 60 -17.63 -1.95 25.30
CA GLU A 60 -18.76 -1.43 24.52
C GLU A 60 -20.10 -1.90 25.08
N ALA A 61 -20.16 -3.11 25.66
CA ALA A 61 -21.33 -3.60 26.38
C ALA A 61 -21.73 -2.71 27.59
N GLU A 62 -20.77 -2.03 28.20
CA GLU A 62 -20.99 -1.15 29.37
C GLU A 62 -21.17 0.32 28.99
N ILE A 63 -20.48 0.80 27.94
CA ILE A 63 -20.40 2.24 27.59
C ILE A 63 -21.01 2.60 26.22
N GLY A 64 -21.39 1.62 25.41
CA GLY A 64 -21.92 1.78 24.05
C GLY A 64 -20.84 1.85 22.95
N GLU A 65 -21.25 1.53 21.71
CA GLU A 65 -20.36 1.40 20.54
C GLU A 65 -19.80 2.72 19.99
N HIS A 66 -20.35 3.87 20.41
CA HIS A 66 -19.88 5.20 19.98
C HIS A 66 -18.81 5.79 20.91
N GLY A 67 -18.17 4.94 21.69
CA GLY A 67 -17.17 5.29 22.68
C GLY A 67 -15.72 5.40 22.14
N PRO A 68 -14.73 5.49 23.02
CA PRO A 68 -13.32 5.65 22.67
C PRO A 68 -12.75 4.49 21.83
N THR A 69 -13.35 3.30 21.91
CA THR A 69 -12.93 2.12 21.14
C THR A 69 -13.04 2.33 19.63
N ARG A 70 -13.98 3.16 19.15
CA ARG A 70 -14.10 3.51 17.72
C ARG A 70 -12.84 4.22 17.21
N VAL A 71 -12.32 5.18 17.97
CA VAL A 71 -11.11 5.93 17.61
C VAL A 71 -9.90 5.00 17.64
N MET A 72 -9.81 4.12 18.65
CA MET A 72 -8.72 3.15 18.73
C MET A 72 -8.71 2.18 17.55
N ARG A 73 -9.87 1.72 17.08
CA ARG A 73 -9.97 0.89 15.85
C ARG A 73 -9.50 1.63 14.60
N GLU A 74 -9.84 2.91 14.47
CA GLU A 74 -9.32 3.77 13.40
C GLU A 74 -7.78 3.90 13.47
N GLU A 75 -7.24 4.04 14.69
CA GLU A 75 -5.78 4.04 14.93
C GLU A 75 -5.14 2.69 14.57
N HIS A 76 -5.78 1.56 14.91
CA HIS A 76 -5.30 0.22 14.56
C HIS A 76 -5.21 0.03 13.04
N VAL A 77 -6.25 0.40 12.30
CA VAL A 77 -6.25 0.35 10.81
C VAL A 77 -5.11 1.21 10.25
N HIS A 78 -4.93 2.42 10.78
CA HIS A 78 -3.86 3.31 10.31
C HIS A 78 -2.46 2.73 10.57
N ILE A 79 -2.24 2.14 11.75
CA ILE A 79 -0.96 1.49 12.10
C ILE A 79 -0.71 0.29 11.17
N GLU A 80 -1.73 -0.52 10.89
CA GLU A 80 -1.64 -1.65 9.96
C GLU A 80 -1.25 -1.19 8.55
N GLU A 81 -1.86 -0.11 8.03
CA GLU A 81 -1.51 0.47 6.74
C GLU A 81 -0.04 0.94 6.67
N LEU A 82 0.45 1.62 7.71
CA LEU A 82 1.85 2.07 7.78
C LEU A 82 2.83 0.89 7.78
N LEU A 83 2.52 -0.16 8.54
CA LEU A 83 3.33 -1.38 8.61
C LEU A 83 3.31 -2.14 7.30
N MET A 84 2.15 -2.22 6.63
CA MET A 84 2.01 -2.83 5.32
C MET A 84 2.86 -2.06 4.30
N GLN A 85 2.87 -0.72 4.29
CA GLN A 85 3.73 0.07 3.41
C GLN A 85 5.23 -0.23 3.58
N LEU A 86 5.68 -0.54 4.80
CA LEU A 86 7.06 -0.94 5.08
C LEU A 86 7.37 -2.36 4.54
N GLN A 87 6.42 -3.29 4.64
CA GLN A 87 6.56 -4.66 4.11
C GLN A 87 6.45 -4.71 2.57
N LEU A 88 5.57 -3.90 1.97
CA LEU A 88 5.31 -3.87 0.53
C LEU A 88 6.52 -3.45 -0.31
N ARG A 89 7.54 -2.80 0.28
CA ARG A 89 8.82 -2.54 -0.37
C ARG A 89 9.63 -3.81 -0.72
N GLN A 90 9.20 -4.99 -0.29
CA GLN A 90 9.92 -6.25 -0.50
C GLN A 90 9.23 -7.22 -1.45
N LEU A 91 8.01 -6.94 -1.89
CA LEU A 91 7.33 -7.75 -2.90
C LEU A 91 7.60 -7.11 -4.27
N PRO A 92 8.44 -7.70 -5.13
CA PRO A 92 8.80 -7.10 -6.42
C PRO A 92 7.55 -6.76 -7.24
N GLN A 93 6.53 -7.61 -7.15
CA GLN A 93 5.25 -7.46 -7.84
C GLN A 93 4.45 -6.24 -7.38
N LEU A 94 4.49 -5.89 -6.09
CA LEU A 94 3.76 -4.73 -5.55
C LEU A 94 4.55 -3.43 -5.67
N GLN A 95 5.88 -3.52 -5.74
CA GLN A 95 6.71 -2.38 -6.15
C GLN A 95 6.39 -1.96 -7.59
N THR A 96 6.25 -2.91 -8.53
CA THR A 96 5.88 -2.59 -9.92
C THR A 96 4.55 -1.85 -10.02
N VAL A 97 3.53 -2.27 -9.26
CA VAL A 97 2.23 -1.58 -9.25
C VAL A 97 2.36 -0.13 -8.78
N ARG A 98 3.14 0.14 -7.74
CA ARG A 98 3.39 1.52 -7.27
C ARG A 98 4.14 2.37 -8.30
N GLU A 99 5.14 1.79 -8.96
CA GLU A 99 5.88 2.47 -10.02
C GLU A 99 4.99 2.78 -11.24
N LEU A 100 4.01 1.92 -11.53
CA LEU A 100 3.01 2.18 -12.56
C LEU A 100 2.09 3.34 -12.17
N THR A 101 1.61 3.40 -10.92
CA THR A 101 0.80 4.53 -10.43
C THR A 101 1.55 5.85 -10.49
N GLN A 102 2.79 5.91 -10.01
CA GLN A 102 3.60 7.13 -10.09
C GLN A 102 3.84 7.57 -11.54
N ALA A 103 4.06 6.62 -12.46
CA ALA A 103 4.22 6.93 -13.87
C ALA A 103 2.94 7.51 -14.49
N HIS A 104 1.75 7.10 -14.06
CA HIS A 104 0.49 7.73 -14.48
C HIS A 104 0.41 9.20 -14.03
N ASP A 105 0.70 9.48 -12.76
CA ASP A 105 0.68 10.85 -12.21
C ASP A 105 1.66 11.77 -12.96
N ASP A 106 2.87 11.27 -13.25
CA ASP A 106 3.90 12.02 -13.98
C ASP A 106 3.47 12.32 -15.43
N ILE A 107 2.86 11.35 -16.11
CA ILE A 107 2.36 11.49 -17.48
C ILE A 107 1.21 12.51 -17.52
N GLU A 108 0.25 12.39 -16.60
CA GLU A 108 -0.89 13.31 -16.49
C GLU A 108 -0.42 14.73 -16.20
N GLY A 109 0.50 14.91 -15.25
CA GLY A 109 1.06 16.21 -14.91
C GLY A 109 1.76 16.89 -16.08
N LYS A 110 2.53 16.15 -16.89
CA LYS A 110 3.18 16.69 -18.09
C LYS A 110 2.18 17.06 -19.18
N LEU A 111 1.16 16.23 -19.40
CA LEU A 111 0.09 16.52 -20.35
C LEU A 111 -0.69 17.77 -19.97
N ALA A 112 -0.96 17.96 -18.67
CA ALA A 112 -1.64 19.15 -18.15
C ALA A 112 -0.82 20.43 -18.32
N GLN A 113 0.51 20.35 -18.26
CA GLN A 113 1.41 21.50 -18.44
C GLN A 113 1.64 21.87 -19.90
N LEU A 114 1.46 20.93 -20.84
CA LEU A 114 1.76 21.12 -22.25
C LEU A 114 1.11 22.38 -22.87
N PRO A 115 -0.17 22.74 -22.57
CA PRO A 115 -0.80 23.94 -23.13
C PRO A 115 -0.17 25.26 -22.68
N ASP A 116 0.50 25.29 -21.52
CA ASP A 116 1.10 26.50 -20.95
C ASP A 116 2.54 26.75 -21.43
N VAL A 117 3.11 25.80 -22.18
CA VAL A 117 4.48 25.90 -22.70
C VAL A 117 4.52 26.91 -23.86
N THR A 118 5.32 27.96 -23.71
CA THR A 118 5.40 29.07 -24.66
C THR A 118 6.54 28.96 -25.68
N SER A 119 7.45 27.99 -25.49
CA SER A 119 8.62 27.76 -26.34
C SER A 119 8.52 26.41 -27.06
N VAL A 120 8.83 26.40 -28.36
CA VAL A 120 8.85 25.18 -29.17
C VAL A 120 9.92 24.19 -28.69
N ASP A 121 11.06 24.68 -28.20
CA ASP A 121 12.13 23.81 -27.71
C ASP A 121 11.76 23.16 -26.37
N ASP A 122 11.08 23.89 -25.49
CA ASP A 122 10.56 23.35 -24.23
C ASP A 122 9.44 22.34 -24.49
N ALA A 123 8.54 22.64 -25.44
CA ALA A 123 7.48 21.73 -25.83
C ALA A 123 8.06 20.44 -26.43
N ARG A 124 9.10 20.55 -27.26
CA ARG A 124 9.79 19.38 -27.83
C ARG A 124 10.42 18.53 -26.73
N THR A 125 11.09 19.14 -25.76
CA THR A 125 11.71 18.45 -24.63
C THR A 125 10.65 17.73 -23.80
N MET A 126 9.56 18.42 -23.45
CA MET A 126 8.46 17.84 -22.68
C MET A 126 7.80 16.65 -23.40
N VAL A 127 7.61 16.74 -24.73
CA VAL A 127 7.07 15.64 -25.53
C VAL A 127 8.03 14.44 -25.54
N TYR A 128 9.35 14.64 -25.68
CA TYR A 128 10.29 13.53 -25.61
C TYR A 128 10.26 12.83 -24.26
N ASP A 129 10.22 13.59 -23.17
CA ASP A 129 10.16 13.02 -21.82
C ASP A 129 8.84 12.29 -21.55
N LEU A 130 7.73 12.82 -22.05
CA LEU A 130 6.41 12.16 -22.00
C LEU A 130 6.44 10.83 -22.75
N LEU A 131 6.98 10.82 -23.98
CA LEU A 131 7.08 9.61 -24.80
C LEU A 131 7.99 8.56 -24.16
N TYR A 132 9.08 8.98 -23.54
CA TYR A 132 9.96 8.09 -22.80
C TYR A 132 9.23 7.47 -21.60
N ALA A 133 8.58 8.30 -20.77
CA ALA A 133 7.84 7.83 -19.61
C ALA A 133 6.70 6.86 -19.99
N ALA A 134 5.94 7.16 -21.04
CA ALA A 134 4.87 6.29 -21.54
C ALA A 134 5.40 4.93 -22.01
N ARG A 135 6.56 4.90 -22.69
CA ARG A 135 7.18 3.63 -23.13
C ARG A 135 7.66 2.78 -21.96
N GLU A 136 8.33 3.40 -21.00
CA GLU A 136 8.77 2.69 -19.79
C GLU A 136 7.58 2.15 -18.98
N HIS A 137 6.49 2.92 -18.92
CA HIS A 137 5.24 2.50 -18.30
C HIS A 137 4.65 1.25 -19.00
N PHE A 138 4.44 1.32 -20.32
CA PHE A 138 3.91 0.18 -21.08
C PHE A 138 4.81 -1.05 -20.98
N ALA A 139 6.13 -0.87 -21.01
CA ALA A 139 7.06 -1.99 -20.84
C ALA A 139 6.85 -2.71 -19.50
N LYS A 140 6.55 -1.99 -18.41
CA LYS A 140 6.23 -2.60 -17.11
C LYS A 140 4.87 -3.30 -17.13
N GLU A 141 3.86 -2.71 -17.77
CA GLU A 141 2.55 -3.35 -17.90
C GLU A 141 2.65 -4.66 -18.68
N GLU A 142 3.27 -4.62 -19.86
CA GLU A 142 3.36 -5.74 -20.80
C GLU A 142 4.27 -6.86 -20.29
N ASN A 143 5.42 -6.53 -19.69
CA ASN A 143 6.39 -7.55 -19.30
C ASN A 143 6.23 -8.04 -17.85
N VAL A 144 5.43 -7.35 -17.02
CA VAL A 144 5.28 -7.71 -15.60
C VAL A 144 3.83 -7.81 -15.19
N LEU A 145 3.03 -6.74 -15.35
CA LEU A 145 1.68 -6.70 -14.80
C LEU A 145 0.71 -7.65 -15.53
N PHE A 146 0.69 -7.65 -16.85
CA PHE A 146 -0.20 -8.51 -17.63
C PHE A 146 0.12 -10.00 -17.44
N PRO A 147 1.41 -10.45 -17.49
CA PRO A 147 1.74 -11.84 -17.15
C PRO A 147 1.30 -12.24 -15.74
N LEU A 148 1.42 -11.35 -14.76
CA LEU A 148 0.93 -11.60 -13.40
C LEU A 148 -0.60 -11.73 -13.37
N ALA A 149 -1.32 -10.86 -14.09
CA ALA A 149 -2.77 -10.94 -14.21
C ALA A 149 -3.23 -12.26 -14.86
N GLU A 150 -2.54 -12.72 -15.91
CA GLU A 150 -2.81 -14.01 -16.57
C GLU A 150 -2.52 -15.22 -15.67
N GLN A 151 -1.57 -15.11 -14.74
CA GLN A 151 -1.29 -16.17 -13.76
C GLN A 151 -2.33 -16.24 -12.63
N LEU A 152 -2.88 -15.09 -12.23
CA LEU A 152 -3.76 -14.99 -11.05
C LEU A 152 -5.25 -15.06 -11.40
N LEU A 153 -5.64 -14.60 -12.58
CA LEU A 153 -7.04 -14.55 -13.02
C LEU A 153 -7.38 -15.71 -13.93
N SER A 154 -8.60 -16.23 -13.81
CA SER A 154 -9.09 -17.26 -14.73
C SER A 154 -9.30 -16.69 -16.14
N ALA A 155 -9.17 -17.52 -17.17
CA ALA A 155 -9.45 -17.13 -18.56
C ALA A 155 -10.83 -16.48 -18.72
N ARG A 156 -11.85 -17.05 -18.07
CA ARG A 156 -13.21 -16.48 -18.06
C ARG A 156 -13.25 -15.07 -17.46
N ALA A 157 -12.56 -14.83 -16.34
CA ALA A 157 -12.53 -13.51 -15.72
C ALA A 157 -11.84 -12.48 -16.64
N LEU A 158 -10.76 -12.88 -17.33
CA LEU A 158 -10.08 -12.02 -18.31
C LEU A 158 -10.98 -11.71 -19.52
N GLU A 159 -11.73 -12.68 -20.02
CA GLU A 159 -12.72 -12.48 -21.10
C GLU A 159 -13.84 -11.53 -20.67
N GLU A 160 -14.37 -11.69 -19.45
CA GLU A 160 -15.41 -10.81 -18.89
C GLU A 160 -14.89 -9.37 -18.71
N LEU A 161 -13.64 -9.19 -18.27
CA LEU A 161 -13.00 -7.87 -18.19
C LEU A 161 -12.76 -7.27 -19.60
N GLY A 162 -12.38 -8.10 -20.57
CA GLY A 162 -12.26 -7.69 -21.98
C GLY A 162 -13.58 -7.22 -22.57
N ALA A 163 -14.69 -7.89 -22.25
CA ALA A 163 -16.03 -7.48 -22.65
C ALA A 163 -16.43 -6.12 -22.05
N GLN A 164 -16.14 -5.90 -20.77
CA GLN A 164 -16.37 -4.60 -20.12
C GLN A 164 -15.53 -3.48 -20.75
N TRP A 165 -14.27 -3.75 -21.07
CA TRP A 165 -13.40 -2.82 -21.79
C TRP A 165 -14.02 -2.46 -23.16
N ALA A 166 -14.47 -3.46 -23.91
CA ALA A 166 -15.05 -3.27 -25.23
C ALA A 166 -16.33 -2.44 -25.18
N GLU A 167 -17.23 -2.73 -24.23
CA GLU A 167 -18.44 -1.94 -23.99
C GLU A 167 -18.12 -0.47 -23.70
N ARG A 168 -17.19 -0.21 -22.76
CA ARG A 168 -16.78 1.15 -22.39
C ARG A 168 -16.15 1.93 -23.56
N ARG A 169 -15.51 1.24 -24.50
CA ARG A 169 -14.87 1.84 -25.67
C ARG A 169 -15.75 1.83 -26.91
N GLY A 170 -16.96 1.27 -26.84
CA GLY A 170 -17.86 1.12 -27.99
C GLY A 170 -17.35 0.17 -29.06
N VAL A 171 -16.48 -0.79 -28.68
CA VAL A 171 -15.93 -1.81 -29.58
C VAL A 171 -16.85 -3.03 -29.56
N VAL A 172 -17.23 -3.52 -30.74
CA VAL A 172 -18.01 -4.76 -30.86
C VAL A 172 -17.03 -5.93 -30.90
N LEU A 173 -17.14 -6.84 -29.93
CA LEU A 173 -16.41 -8.11 -29.93
C LEU A 173 -17.09 -9.10 -30.87
N ALA A 174 -16.28 -9.81 -31.67
CA ALA A 174 -16.74 -10.80 -32.65
C ALA A 174 -16.92 -12.19 -32.03
#